data_AF-A0A7C3P8L6-F1
#
_entry.id   AF-A0A7C3P8L6-F1
#
_cell.length_a   1.000
_cell.length_b   1.000
_cell.length_c   1.000
_cell.angle_alpha   90.00
_cell.angle_beta   90.00
_cell.angle_gamma   90.00
#
_symmetry.space_group_name_H-M   'P 1'
#
loop_
_entity.id
_entity.type
_entity.pdbx_description
1 polymer ?
#
loop_
_entity_poly.entity_id
_entity_poly.type
_entity_poly.pdbx_seq_one_letter_code
_entity_poly.pdbx_strand_id
1 'polypeptide(L)'
;MIVDSFGKLFNASGEIVAEGSCQVDMDRGSVTLRPIVDTPLLSRQTGHLRLELDDGTQLTVRSQIIRFRLNVAGTPPGPAYRLFVVGPEQQRYAGGGA
;
A
#
# COMPACT_ATOMS: atom_id res chain seq x y z
N MET A 1 -9.02 9.18 10.42
CA MET A 1 -9.17 7.86 11.05
C MET A 1 -7.97 7.01 10.67
N ILE A 2 -7.37 6.33 11.65
CA ILE A 2 -6.29 5.36 11.42
C ILE A 2 -6.86 3.94 11.53
N VAL A 3 -6.59 3.09 10.54
CA VAL A 3 -7.07 1.70 10.49
C VAL A 3 -5.89 0.77 10.22
N ASP A 4 -5.81 -0.31 10.98
CA ASP A 4 -4.88 -1.41 10.70
C ASP A 4 -5.56 -2.44 9.78
N SER A 5 -4.84 -2.90 8.77
CA SER A 5 -5.31 -3.85 7.76
C SER A 5 -4.12 -4.65 7.21
N PHE A 6 -4.35 -5.67 6.41
CA PHE A 6 -3.34 -6.30 5.57
C PHE A 6 -3.50 -5.87 4.12
N GLY A 7 -2.40 -5.54 3.42
CA GLY A 7 -2.47 -5.03 2.06
C GLY A 7 -1.48 -5.65 1.09
N LYS A 8 -1.89 -5.68 -0.19
CA LYS A 8 -1.09 -6.08 -1.34
C LYS A 8 -0.91 -4.90 -2.27
N LEU A 9 0.33 -4.59 -2.61
CA LEU A 9 0.69 -3.50 -3.51
C LEU A 9 1.00 -4.05 -4.90
N PHE A 10 0.30 -3.54 -5.90
CA PHE A 10 0.40 -3.95 -7.29
C PHE A 10 1.01 -2.84 -8.16
N ASN A 11 1.80 -3.23 -9.14
CA ASN A 11 2.22 -2.34 -10.23
C ASN A 11 1.18 -2.29 -11.36
N ALA A 12 1.48 -1.54 -12.42
CA ALA A 12 0.61 -1.36 -13.57
C ALA A 12 0.37 -2.66 -14.40
N SER A 13 1.28 -3.64 -14.32
CA SER A 13 1.10 -4.97 -14.94
C SER A 13 0.25 -5.92 -14.09
N GLY A 14 -0.15 -5.52 -12.88
CA GLY A 14 -0.92 -6.36 -11.96
C GLY A 14 -0.07 -7.34 -11.15
N GLU A 15 1.25 -7.17 -11.12
CA GLU A 15 2.17 -7.97 -10.31
C GLU A 15 2.26 -7.42 -8.88
N ILE A 16 2.32 -8.31 -7.88
CA ILE A 16 2.53 -7.92 -6.49
C ILE A 16 3.98 -7.51 -6.31
N VAL A 17 4.19 -6.25 -5.92
CA VAL A 17 5.52 -5.71 -5.64
C VAL A 17 5.86 -5.70 -4.15
N ALA A 18 4.85 -5.65 -3.28
CA ALA A 18 5.00 -5.79 -1.83
C ALA A 18 3.68 -6.24 -1.20
N GLU A 19 3.74 -6.97 -0.08
CA GLU A 19 2.56 -7.29 0.74
C GLU A 19 2.91 -7.32 2.23
N GLY A 20 1.95 -6.98 3.09
CA GLY A 20 2.17 -6.99 4.53
C GLY A 20 1.15 -6.16 5.32
N SER A 21 1.45 -5.96 6.61
CA SER A 21 0.61 -5.16 7.48
C SER A 21 0.62 -3.68 7.05
N CYS A 22 -0.56 -3.10 6.99
CA CYS A 22 -0.82 -1.72 6.62
C CYS A 22 -1.39 -0.96 7.81
N GLN A 23 -0.95 0.27 7.98
CA GLN A 23 -1.61 1.28 8.80
C GLN A 23 -2.04 2.42 7.89
N VAL A 24 -3.35 2.53 7.66
CA VAL A 24 -3.97 3.48 6.74
C VAL A 24 -4.41 4.71 7.53
N ASP A 25 -3.86 5.87 7.19
CA ASP A 25 -4.30 7.16 7.71
C ASP A 25 -5.11 7.89 6.63
N MET A 26 -6.44 7.78 6.74
CA MET A 26 -7.37 8.36 5.78
C MET A 26 -7.41 9.88 5.84
N ASP A 27 -7.09 10.49 6.98
CA ASP A 27 -7.12 11.95 7.12
C ASP A 27 -5.90 12.58 6.44
N ARG A 28 -4.76 11.89 6.50
CA ARG A 28 -3.51 12.33 5.87
C ARG A 28 -3.32 11.81 4.45
N GLY A 29 -4.18 10.90 3.98
CA GLY A 29 -4.05 10.26 2.67
C GLY A 29 -2.73 9.48 2.55
N SER A 30 -2.35 8.76 3.60
CA SER A 30 -1.08 8.02 3.63
C SER A 30 -1.25 6.62 4.18
N VAL A 31 -0.43 5.69 3.71
CA VAL A 31 -0.41 4.31 4.20
C VAL A 31 1.00 3.93 4.60
N THR A 32 1.17 3.37 5.78
CA THR A 32 2.42 2.74 6.21
C THR A 32 2.31 1.23 6.01
N LEU A 33 3.03 0.70 5.03
CA LEU A 33 3.12 -0.73 4.73
C LEU A 33 4.41 -1.30 5.33
N ARG A 34 4.30 -2.35 6.14
CA ARG A 34 5.43 -3.15 6.63
C ARG A 34 5.42 -4.49 5.89
N PRO A 35 6.25 -4.64 4.84
CA PRO A 35 6.18 -5.80 3.98
C PRO A 35 6.73 -7.05 4.68
N ILE A 36 6.05 -8.18 4.48
CA ILE A 36 6.56 -9.53 4.76
C ILE A 36 7.18 -10.15 3.51
N VAL A 37 6.71 -9.71 2.33
CA VAL A 37 7.31 -9.99 1.03
C VAL A 37 7.62 -8.66 0.38
N ASP A 38 8.87 -8.50 0.00
CA ASP A 38 9.38 -7.31 -0.67
C ASP A 38 10.13 -7.73 -1.92
N THR A 39 9.65 -7.29 -3.07
CA THR A 39 10.36 -7.53 -4.33
C THR A 39 11.22 -6.32 -4.67
N PRO A 40 12.43 -6.52 -5.22
CA PRO A 40 13.30 -5.41 -5.64
C PRO A 40 12.67 -4.51 -6.72
N LEU A 41 11.57 -4.98 -7.34
CA LEU A 41 10.79 -4.30 -8.37
C LEU A 41 10.19 -2.99 -7.89
N LEU A 42 9.88 -2.84 -6.60
CA LEU A 42 9.28 -1.62 -6.05
C LEU A 42 10.12 -0.36 -6.38
N SER A 43 11.44 -0.51 -6.50
CA SER A 43 12.38 0.60 -6.75
C SER A 43 12.35 1.10 -8.19
N ARG A 44 11.80 0.28 -9.09
CA ARG A 44 11.82 0.49 -10.53
C ARG A 44 10.45 0.86 -11.08
N GLN A 45 9.42 0.85 -10.24
CA GLN A 45 8.08 1.18 -10.69
C GLN A 45 7.92 2.69 -10.91
N THR A 46 7.30 3.04 -12.03
CA THR A 46 6.91 4.41 -12.36
C THR A 46 5.40 4.47 -12.51
N GLY A 47 4.80 5.64 -12.28
CA GLY A 47 3.34 5.81 -12.36
C GLY A 47 2.59 5.52 -11.06
N HIS A 48 1.30 5.20 -11.19
CA HIS A 48 0.46 4.88 -10.03
C HIS A 48 0.56 3.39 -9.69
N LEU A 49 0.56 3.09 -8.40
CA LEU A 49 0.45 1.74 -7.87
C LEU A 49 -0.95 1.56 -7.29
N ARG A 50 -1.40 0.31 -7.19
CA ARG A 50 -2.68 -0.02 -6.59
C ARG A 50 -2.44 -0.79 -5.30
N LEU A 51 -2.94 -0.29 -4.18
CA LEU A 51 -2.98 -0.99 -2.91
C LEU A 51 -4.36 -1.60 -2.74
N GLU A 52 -4.42 -2.92 -2.60
CA GLU A 52 -5.63 -3.65 -2.22
C GLU A 52 -5.53 -4.04 -0.76
N LEU A 53 -6.54 -3.68 0.04
CA LEU A 53 -6.69 -4.04 1.44
C LEU A 53 -7.50 -5.34 1.57
N ASP A 54 -7.37 -6.01 2.71
CA ASP A 54 -8.05 -7.27 3.02
C ASP A 54 -9.58 -7.19 3.06
N ASP A 55 -10.15 -6.00 3.28
CA ASP A 55 -11.58 -5.71 3.19
C ASP A 55 -12.09 -5.50 1.75
N GLY A 56 -11.19 -5.62 0.76
CA GLY A 56 -11.47 -5.40 -0.66
C GLY A 56 -11.34 -3.94 -1.10
N THR A 57 -11.03 -3.01 -0.19
CA THR A 57 -10.79 -1.60 -0.54
C THR A 57 -9.57 -1.48 -1.45
N GLN A 58 -9.72 -0.72 -2.54
CA GLN A 58 -8.62 -0.41 -3.44
C GLN A 58 -8.25 1.07 -3.35
N LEU A 59 -6.97 1.35 -3.15
CA LEU A 59 -6.40 2.69 -3.08
C LEU A 59 -5.36 2.86 -4.17
N THR A 60 -5.51 3.90 -4.99
CA THR A 60 -4.46 4.33 -5.90
C THR A 60 -3.41 5.11 -5.11
N VAL A 61 -2.15 4.69 -5.18
CA VAL A 61 -1.03 5.37 -4.50
C VAL A 61 0.01 5.85 -5.51
N ARG A 62 0.73 6.92 -5.17
CA ARG A 62 1.82 7.46 -5.99
C ARG A 62 3.01 6.50 -5.99
N SER A 63 3.79 6.46 -7.07
CA SER A 63 5.10 5.78 -7.10
C SER A 63 6.13 6.39 -6.15
N GLN A 64 5.89 7.60 -5.65
CA GLN A 64 6.74 8.20 -4.64
C GLN A 64 6.55 7.46 -3.32
N ILE A 65 7.54 6.66 -2.94
CA ILE A 65 7.53 5.86 -1.71
C ILE A 65 8.68 6.30 -0.83
N ILE A 66 8.39 6.62 0.43
CA ILE A 66 9.45 6.83 1.43
C ILE A 66 9.75 5.49 2.08
N ARG A 67 10.99 5.02 1.94
CA ARG A 67 11.47 3.80 2.59
C ARG A 67 12.23 4.17 3.85
N PHE A 68 11.92 3.50 4.95
CA PHE A 68 12.65 3.62 6.18
C PHE A 68 12.77 2.27 6.86
N ARG A 69 13.79 2.13 7.71
CA ARG A 69 13.97 0.97 8.56
C ARG A 69 13.38 1.29 9.92
N LEU A 70 12.36 0.55 10.32
CA LEU A 70 11.74 0.72 11.64
C LEU A 70 12.51 -0.09 12.67
N ASN A 71 13.00 0.61 13.69
CA ASN A 71 13.55 0.01 14.90
C ASN A 71 12.48 0.11 16.00
N VAL A 72 11.58 -0.85 16.05
CA VAL A 72 10.57 -0.93 17.13
C VAL A 72 11.13 -1.80 18.24
N ALA A 73 11.14 -1.29 19.47
CA ALA A 73 11.66 -2.01 20.63
C ALA A 73 10.97 -3.37 20.78
N GLY A 74 11.76 -4.42 20.97
CA GLY A 74 11.25 -5.79 21.09
C GLY A 74 10.95 -6.50 19.76
N THR A 75 11.21 -5.86 18.60
CA THR A 75 11.08 -6.50 17.28
C THR A 75 12.36 -6.36 16.46
N PRO A 76 12.68 -7.32 15.57
CA PRO A 76 13.76 -7.16 14.61
C PRO A 76 13.54 -5.93 13.72
N PRO A 77 14.59 -5.15 13.42
CA PRO A 77 14.49 -4.03 12.50
C PRO A 77 13.96 -4.46 11.12
N GLY A 78 12.82 -3.90 10.72
CA GLY A 78 12.14 -4.25 9.48
C GLY A 78 12.03 -3.09 8.49
N PRO A 79 11.89 -3.37 7.18
CA PRO A 79 11.53 -2.35 6.21
C PRO A 79 10.12 -1.81 6.50
N ALA A 80 9.91 -0.53 6.18
CA ALA A 80 8.60 0.09 6.16
C ALA A 80 8.53 1.13 5.04
N TYR A 81 7.36 1.17 4.41
CA TYR A 81 7.06 2.00 3.25
C TYR A 81 5.93 2.95 3.60
N ARG A 82 6.18 4.26 3.47
CA ARG A 82 5.10 5.24 3.45
C ARG A 82 4.70 5.49 2.00
N LEU A 83 3.47 5.10 1.70
CA LEU A 83 2.77 5.29 0.45
C LEU A 83 1.84 6.51 0.58
N PHE A 84 1.62 7.22 -0.52
CA PHE A 84 0.72 8.39 -0.56
C PHE A 84 -0.46 8.09 -1.46
N VAL A 85 -1.66 8.17 -0.90
CA VAL A 85 -2.92 7.98 -1.62
C VAL A 85 -3.10 9.14 -2.58
N VAL A 86 -3.35 8.84 -3.86
CA VAL A 86 -3.84 9.81 -4.82
C VAL A 86 -5.28 10.09 -4.40
N GLY A 87 -5.65 11.37 -4.23
CA GLY A 87 -6.96 11.80 -3.69
C GLY A 87 -8.13 11.03 -4.30
N PRO A 88 -9.29 10.97 -3.62
CA PRO A 88 -10.26 9.90 -3.76
C PRO A 88 -10.74 9.72 -5.20
N GLU A 89 -10.12 8.79 -5.92
CA GLU A 89 -10.76 8.16 -7.06
C GLU A 89 -11.62 7.03 -6.48
N GLN A 90 -12.84 7.36 -6.09
CA GLN A 90 -13.87 6.38 -5.77
C GLN A 90 -14.24 5.61 -7.04
N GLN A 91 -13.38 4.71 -7.52
CA GLN A 91 -13.84 3.62 -8.35
C GLN A 91 -14.44 2.54 -7.45
N ARG A 92 -15.68 2.80 -7.01
CA ARG A 92 -16.60 1.70 -6.71
C ARG A 92 -16.81 1.00 -8.03
N TYR A 93 -16.18 -0.16 -8.24
CA TYR A 93 -16.68 -1.07 -9.25
C TYR A 93 -18.12 -1.40 -8.88
N ALA A 94 -19.04 -0.78 -9.59
CA ALA A 94 -20.39 -1.26 -9.72
C ALA A 94 -20.29 -2.65 -10.35
N GLY A 95 -20.26 -3.68 -9.52
CA GLY A 95 -20.73 -5.01 -9.91
C GLY A 95 -22.22 -4.92 -10.18
N GLY A 96 -22.58 -4.31 -11.32
CA GLY A 96 -23.91 -4.27 -11.86
C GLY A 96 -23.97 -5.19 -13.08
N GLY A 97 -24.87 -6.16 -13.03
CA GLY A 97 -25.37 -6.85 -14.22
C GLY A 97 -25.13 -8.35 -14.25
N ALA A 98 -25.98 -9.08 -13.54
CA ALA A 98 -26.62 -10.28 -14.09
C ALA A 98 -28.13 -10.08 -13.95
#